data_AF-A0A7J6P213-F1
#
_entry.id   AF-A0A7J6P213-F1
#
_cell.length_a   1.000
_cell.length_b   1.000
_cell.length_c   1.000
_cell.angle_alpha   90.00
_cell.angle_beta   90.00
_cell.angle_gamma   90.00
#
_symmetry.space_group_name_H-M   'P 1'
#
loop_
_entity.id
_entity.type
_entity.pdbx_description
1 polymer ?
#
loop_
_entity_poly.entity_id
_entity_poly.type
_entity_poly.pdbx_seq_one_letter_code
_entity_poly.pdbx_strand_id
1 'polypeptide(L)'
;MTKRQEPGALENKASVLASVPVAGPRVLGLFDQLNTLAATLPERVADLLQRHEHDFMLSYKSHMSTVQKSFRELKVKADKEGDKVRRDKRVQELEKELKWFMSEALRLDALCKDYRKEVGTWQARSEALSEDKRYLEDQMKASKRQAKVLKAVFKRTRASDLTEEPAAGQGDASGGALLQGPRLSMQEDATADIPSSHVEDVTAERSGMSMVEAASKVSPLEAEYLTKIGELERELRDLRRTHEILEEAASERYIRQAELEEYFLACVDETRKDASRRRYSGYGLKQASARNTRQDVLDSLVSSEEVLVFLYEKLFPHRASTITAASGHDVETHSAAEKLLKSTRGESSEWQAAARGVLAGDDDHEPS
;
A
#
# COMPACT_ATOMS: atom_id res chain seq x y z
N MET A 1 60.89 -37.69 -22.91
CA MET A 1 61.40 -39.07 -22.78
C MET A 1 60.78 -39.92 -23.88
N THR A 2 61.39 -39.93 -25.05
CA THR A 2 60.91 -40.64 -26.25
C THR A 2 61.75 -41.91 -26.45
N LYS A 3 61.15 -43.08 -26.17
CA LYS A 3 61.76 -44.37 -26.52
C LYS A 3 61.77 -44.50 -28.06
N ARG A 4 62.95 -44.40 -28.67
CA ARG A 4 63.21 -44.88 -30.04
C ARG A 4 62.90 -46.37 -30.09
N GLN A 5 61.90 -46.77 -30.89
CA GLN A 5 61.74 -48.15 -31.33
C GLN A 5 62.67 -48.40 -32.51
N GLU A 6 63.38 -49.53 -32.50
CA GLU A 6 64.30 -49.92 -33.56
C GLU A 6 63.55 -50.43 -34.80
N PRO A 7 63.94 -50.00 -36.02
CA PRO A 7 63.24 -50.35 -37.27
C PRO A 7 63.34 -51.84 -37.63
N GLY A 8 64.40 -52.55 -37.22
CA GLY A 8 64.59 -53.98 -37.54
C GLY A 8 63.64 -54.94 -36.80
N ALA A 9 62.95 -54.50 -35.76
CA ALA A 9 62.06 -55.37 -34.98
C ALA A 9 60.66 -55.51 -35.61
N LEU A 10 60.27 -54.61 -36.52
CA LEU A 10 58.96 -54.62 -37.17
C LEU A 10 58.95 -55.48 -38.44
N GLU A 11 60.01 -55.45 -39.24
CA GLU A 11 60.17 -56.30 -40.43
C GLU A 11 60.21 -57.79 -40.07
N ASN A 12 60.95 -58.14 -39.01
CA ASN A 12 61.01 -59.52 -38.51
C ASN A 12 59.65 -60.03 -38.01
N LYS A 13 58.81 -59.17 -37.42
CA LYS A 13 57.46 -59.54 -36.95
C LYS A 13 56.48 -59.72 -38.11
N ALA A 14 56.57 -58.90 -39.15
CA ALA A 14 55.76 -59.04 -40.36
C ALA A 14 56.08 -60.34 -41.10
N SER A 15 57.37 -60.70 -41.23
CA SER A 15 57.79 -61.99 -41.80
C SER A 15 57.36 -63.20 -40.96
N VAL A 16 57.40 -63.12 -39.63
CA VAL A 16 56.92 -64.18 -38.73
C VAL A 16 55.40 -64.34 -38.81
N LEU A 17 54.64 -63.25 -38.86
CA LEU A 17 53.19 -63.32 -39.01
C LEU A 17 52.79 -63.86 -40.39
N ALA A 18 53.47 -63.46 -41.46
CA ALA A 18 53.25 -63.99 -42.81
C ALA A 18 53.51 -65.51 -42.92
N SER A 19 54.31 -66.10 -42.03
CA SER A 19 54.60 -67.53 -41.99
C SER A 19 53.47 -68.40 -41.38
N VAL A 20 52.45 -67.79 -40.75
CA VAL A 20 51.32 -68.50 -40.15
C VAL A 20 50.18 -68.64 -41.18
N PRO A 21 49.79 -69.86 -41.63
CA PRO A 21 49.07 -70.07 -42.89
C PRO A 21 47.63 -69.52 -43.02
N VAL A 22 47.05 -68.95 -41.96
CA VAL A 22 45.65 -68.47 -41.95
C VAL A 22 45.47 -67.19 -41.13
N ALA A 23 46.06 -67.12 -39.94
CA ALA A 23 45.90 -65.98 -39.04
C ALA A 23 46.80 -64.78 -39.43
N GLY A 24 47.97 -65.04 -40.02
CA GLY A 24 48.96 -64.03 -40.40
C GLY A 24 48.50 -62.97 -41.39
N PRO A 25 48.06 -63.38 -42.60
CA PRO A 25 47.56 -62.46 -43.63
C PRO A 25 46.34 -61.66 -43.15
N ARG A 26 45.49 -62.26 -42.32
CA ARG A 26 44.32 -61.60 -41.74
C ARG A 26 44.70 -60.51 -40.74
N VAL A 27 45.72 -60.75 -39.91
CA VAL A 27 46.25 -59.74 -38.99
C VAL A 27 46.88 -58.57 -39.74
N LEU A 28 47.64 -58.84 -40.81
CA LEU A 28 48.23 -57.80 -41.66
C LEU A 28 47.15 -56.98 -42.39
N GLY A 29 46.13 -57.63 -42.97
CA GLY A 29 45.02 -56.92 -43.60
C GLY A 29 44.21 -56.06 -42.62
N LEU A 30 44.00 -56.53 -41.39
CA LEU A 30 43.38 -55.74 -40.32
C LEU A 30 44.27 -54.57 -39.89
N PHE A 31 45.59 -54.76 -39.85
CA PHE A 31 46.56 -53.70 -39.56
C PHE A 31 46.59 -52.62 -40.64
N ASP A 32 46.53 -52.99 -41.92
CA ASP A 32 46.42 -52.04 -43.03
C ASP A 32 45.09 -51.28 -43.01
N GLN A 33 43.99 -51.96 -42.70
CA GLN A 33 42.69 -51.30 -42.48
C GLN A 33 42.75 -50.32 -41.31
N LEU A 34 43.42 -50.70 -40.21
CA LEU A 34 43.60 -49.83 -39.05
C LEU A 34 44.46 -48.61 -39.39
N ASN A 35 45.55 -48.78 -40.16
CA ASN A 35 46.40 -47.68 -40.58
C ASN A 35 45.69 -46.77 -41.60
N THR A 36 44.92 -47.34 -42.52
CA THR A 36 44.10 -46.56 -43.47
C THR A 36 43.01 -45.79 -42.74
N LEU A 37 42.38 -46.39 -41.73
CA LEU A 37 41.43 -45.71 -40.86
C LEU A 37 42.12 -44.61 -40.07
N ALA A 38 43.27 -44.88 -39.45
CA ALA A 38 44.04 -43.89 -38.69
C ALA A 38 44.51 -42.73 -39.57
N ALA A 39 44.85 -42.98 -40.83
CA ALA A 39 45.26 -41.96 -41.80
C ALA A 39 44.08 -41.10 -42.28
N THR A 40 42.88 -41.67 -42.42
CA THR A 40 41.67 -40.95 -42.89
C THR A 40 40.83 -40.36 -41.76
N LEU A 41 41.08 -40.75 -40.50
CA LEU A 41 40.38 -40.23 -39.33
C LEU A 41 40.46 -38.71 -39.18
N PRO A 42 41.63 -38.05 -39.33
CA PRO A 42 41.74 -36.61 -39.15
C PRO A 42 40.89 -35.83 -40.15
N GLU A 43 40.85 -36.30 -41.40
CA GLU A 43 40.09 -35.68 -42.49
C GLU A 43 38.58 -35.85 -42.24
N ARG A 44 38.14 -37.05 -41.82
CA ARG A 44 36.74 -37.30 -41.42
C ARG A 44 36.31 -36.47 -40.21
N VAL A 45 37.21 -36.27 -39.24
CA VAL A 45 36.95 -35.44 -38.06
C VAL A 45 36.86 -33.96 -38.45
N ALA A 46 37.73 -33.48 -39.35
CA ALA A 46 37.68 -32.13 -39.89
C ALA A 46 36.37 -31.86 -40.63
N ASP A 47 35.96 -32.79 -41.51
CA ASP A 47 34.68 -32.72 -42.22
C ASP A 47 33.49 -32.68 -41.26
N LEU A 48 33.52 -33.52 -40.22
CA LEU A 48 32.46 -33.59 -39.21
C LEU A 48 32.38 -32.27 -38.42
N LEU A 49 33.52 -31.74 -38.00
CA LEU A 49 33.60 -30.44 -37.33
C LEU A 49 33.05 -29.32 -38.22
N GLN A 50 33.40 -29.28 -39.50
CA GLN A 50 32.92 -28.27 -40.43
C GLN A 50 31.40 -28.34 -40.61
N ARG A 51 30.83 -29.54 -40.70
CA ARG A 51 29.37 -29.73 -40.74
C ARG A 51 28.70 -29.27 -39.46
N HIS A 52 29.25 -29.63 -38.30
CA HIS A 52 28.71 -29.17 -37.02
C HIS A 52 28.81 -27.66 -36.83
N GLU A 53 29.91 -27.04 -37.26
CA GLU A 53 30.05 -25.58 -37.25
C GLU A 53 28.96 -24.93 -38.11
N HIS A 54 28.76 -25.41 -39.33
CA HIS A 54 27.72 -24.91 -40.21
C HIS A 54 26.32 -25.05 -39.59
N ASP A 55 25.99 -26.22 -39.05
CA ASP A 55 24.68 -26.49 -38.44
C ASP A 55 24.45 -25.65 -37.18
N PHE A 56 25.47 -25.48 -36.35
CA PHE A 56 25.43 -24.60 -35.19
C PHE A 56 25.19 -23.16 -35.61
N MET A 57 25.92 -22.67 -36.62
CA MET A 57 25.77 -21.31 -37.13
C MET A 57 24.39 -21.07 -37.74
N LEU A 58 23.82 -22.05 -38.45
CA LEU A 58 22.47 -21.94 -39.01
C LEU A 58 21.40 -21.90 -37.90
N SER A 59 21.50 -22.81 -36.93
CA SER A 59 20.62 -22.85 -35.75
C SER A 59 20.68 -21.53 -34.97
N TYR A 60 21.90 -21.03 -34.71
CA TYR A 60 22.13 -19.76 -34.05
C TYR A 60 21.52 -18.59 -34.81
N LYS A 61 21.75 -18.48 -36.13
CA LYS A 61 21.15 -17.42 -36.96
C LYS A 61 19.62 -17.45 -36.94
N SER A 62 19.03 -18.64 -37.00
CA SER A 62 17.59 -18.83 -36.91
C SER A 62 17.03 -18.37 -35.55
N HIS A 63 17.67 -18.82 -34.46
CA HIS A 63 17.31 -18.42 -33.11
C HIS A 63 17.46 -16.91 -32.91
N MET A 64 18.59 -16.33 -33.32
CA MET A 64 18.86 -14.91 -33.18
C MET A 64 17.86 -14.06 -33.98
N SER A 65 17.48 -14.50 -35.17
CA SER A 65 16.43 -13.84 -35.96
C SER A 65 15.09 -13.85 -35.22
N THR A 66 14.78 -14.96 -34.54
CA THR A 66 13.57 -15.09 -33.71
C THR A 66 13.63 -14.16 -32.49
N VAL A 67 14.76 -14.10 -31.79
CA VAL A 67 14.98 -13.19 -30.64
C VAL A 67 14.88 -11.72 -31.08
N GLN A 68 15.49 -11.36 -32.21
CA GLN A 68 15.41 -10.00 -32.76
C GLN A 68 13.98 -9.62 -33.17
N LYS A 69 13.19 -10.59 -33.64
CA LYS A 69 11.78 -10.38 -33.96
C LYS A 69 10.96 -10.18 -32.68
N SER A 70 11.09 -11.05 -31.69
CA SER A 70 10.36 -10.93 -30.42
C SER A 70 10.73 -9.65 -29.66
N PHE A 71 12.00 -9.23 -29.71
CA PHE A 71 12.45 -7.97 -29.12
C PHE A 71 11.80 -6.76 -29.79
N ARG A 72 11.73 -6.73 -31.13
CA ARG A 72 11.03 -5.67 -31.87
C ARG A 72 9.55 -5.63 -31.55
N GLU A 73 8.89 -6.80 -31.48
CA GLU A 73 7.48 -6.89 -31.10
C GLU A 73 7.23 -6.38 -29.69
N LEU A 74 8.09 -6.72 -28.74
CA LEU A 74 8.00 -6.26 -27.35
C LEU A 74 8.17 -4.74 -27.26
N LYS A 75 9.14 -4.17 -28.00
CA LYS A 75 9.33 -2.72 -28.07
C LYS A 75 8.08 -2.00 -28.59
N VAL A 76 7.50 -2.48 -29.70
CA VAL A 76 6.27 -1.91 -30.25
C VAL A 76 5.09 -2.03 -29.28
N LYS A 77 4.98 -3.15 -28.55
CA LYS A 77 3.94 -3.31 -27.50
C LYS A 77 4.14 -2.32 -26.35
N ALA A 78 5.36 -2.13 -25.88
CA ALA A 78 5.69 -1.17 -24.83
C ALA A 78 5.36 0.27 -25.26
N ASP A 79 5.73 0.65 -26.48
CA ASP A 79 5.43 1.98 -27.04
C ASP A 79 3.92 2.22 -27.14
N LYS A 80 3.17 1.22 -27.64
CA LYS A 80 1.70 1.28 -27.72
C LYS A 80 1.05 1.43 -26.36
N GLU A 81 1.51 0.72 -25.34
CA GLU A 81 0.95 0.82 -23.99
C GLU A 81 1.28 2.18 -23.37
N GLY A 82 2.51 2.68 -23.55
CA GLY A 82 2.88 4.04 -23.16
C GLY A 82 2.06 5.12 -23.86
N ASP A 83 1.70 4.93 -25.13
CA ASP A 83 0.78 5.81 -25.85
C ASP A 83 -0.66 5.72 -25.33
N LYS A 84 -1.14 4.52 -24.96
CA LYS A 84 -2.48 4.36 -24.39
C LYS A 84 -2.61 5.12 -23.08
N VAL A 85 -1.65 4.97 -22.16
CA VAL A 85 -1.66 5.68 -20.88
C VAL A 85 -1.62 7.20 -21.10
N ARG A 86 -0.75 7.69 -22.01
CA ARG A 86 -0.70 9.13 -22.33
C ARG A 86 -1.98 9.66 -22.96
N ARG A 87 -2.65 8.85 -23.78
CA ARG A 87 -3.92 9.22 -24.44
C ARG A 87 -5.15 8.90 -23.60
N ASP A 88 -4.98 8.28 -22.44
CA ASP A 88 -6.08 7.97 -21.56
C ASP A 88 -6.67 9.26 -21.01
N LYS A 89 -7.83 9.62 -21.56
CA LYS A 89 -8.56 10.83 -21.18
C LYS A 89 -8.94 10.80 -19.71
N ARG A 90 -9.24 9.61 -19.15
CA ARG A 90 -9.63 9.49 -17.75
C ARG A 90 -8.48 9.84 -16.83
N VAL A 91 -7.27 9.38 -17.16
CA VAL A 91 -6.04 9.76 -16.42
C VAL A 91 -5.83 11.27 -16.50
N GLN A 92 -5.95 11.86 -17.69
CA GLN A 92 -5.79 13.31 -17.86
C GLN A 92 -6.85 14.13 -17.10
N GLU A 93 -8.10 13.66 -17.07
CA GLU A 93 -9.19 14.28 -16.30
C GLU A 93 -8.89 14.22 -14.80
N LEU A 94 -8.50 13.05 -14.28
CA LEU A 94 -8.14 12.87 -12.88
C LEU A 94 -6.93 13.73 -12.48
N GLU A 95 -5.92 13.83 -13.34
CA GLU A 95 -4.77 14.71 -13.10
C GLU A 95 -5.18 16.20 -13.05
N LYS A 96 -6.14 16.62 -13.88
CA LYS A 96 -6.67 17.99 -13.85
C LYS A 96 -7.50 18.23 -12.60
N GLU A 97 -8.38 17.30 -12.24
CA GLU A 97 -9.18 17.34 -11.01
C GLU A 97 -8.25 17.42 -9.79
N LEU A 98 -7.21 16.58 -9.72
CA LEU A 98 -6.23 16.60 -8.64
C LEU A 98 -5.51 17.95 -8.53
N LYS A 99 -5.06 18.52 -9.64
CA LYS A 99 -4.43 19.85 -9.67
C LYS A 99 -5.39 20.95 -9.20
N TRP A 100 -6.65 20.83 -9.59
CA TRP A 100 -7.70 21.75 -9.15
C TRP A 100 -7.94 21.64 -7.64
N PHE A 101 -8.14 20.43 -7.11
CA PHE A 101 -8.32 20.20 -5.67
C PHE A 101 -7.13 20.70 -4.85
N MET A 102 -5.90 20.47 -5.31
CA MET A 102 -4.69 20.96 -4.65
C MET A 102 -4.68 22.49 -4.59
N SER A 103 -5.01 23.15 -5.70
CA SER A 103 -5.07 24.62 -5.76
C SER A 103 -6.17 25.18 -4.87
N GLU A 104 -7.32 24.53 -4.84
CA GLU A 104 -8.47 24.94 -4.04
C GLU A 104 -8.22 24.71 -2.54
N ALA A 105 -7.61 23.60 -2.15
CA ALA A 105 -7.20 23.34 -0.77
C ALA A 105 -6.22 24.40 -0.25
N LEU A 106 -5.24 24.81 -1.07
CA LEU A 106 -4.32 25.89 -0.73
C LEU A 106 -5.03 27.24 -0.61
N ARG A 107 -6.00 27.53 -1.48
CA ARG A 107 -6.83 28.74 -1.41
C ARG A 107 -7.66 28.77 -0.12
N LEU A 108 -8.28 27.65 0.24
CA LEU A 108 -9.07 27.51 1.46
C LEU A 108 -8.20 27.62 2.71
N ASP A 109 -7.00 27.03 2.72
CA ASP A 109 -6.07 27.17 3.86
C ASP A 109 -5.63 28.63 4.06
N ALA A 110 -5.36 29.37 2.98
CA ALA A 110 -5.09 30.81 3.06
C ALA A 110 -6.25 31.58 3.69
N LEU A 111 -7.48 31.33 3.24
CA LEU A 111 -8.69 31.96 3.77
C LEU A 111 -8.91 31.61 5.25
N CYS A 112 -8.70 30.35 5.65
CA CYS A 112 -8.75 29.92 7.05
C CYS A 112 -7.68 30.56 7.92
N LYS A 113 -6.49 30.83 7.38
CA LYS A 113 -5.43 31.57 8.10
C LYS A 113 -5.84 33.02 8.32
N ASP A 114 -6.45 33.65 7.33
CA ASP A 114 -6.87 35.05 7.44
C ASP A 114 -8.04 35.21 8.43
N TYR A 115 -9.06 34.34 8.39
CA TYR A 115 -10.11 34.36 9.42
C TYR A 115 -9.58 34.06 10.82
N ARG A 116 -8.60 33.16 10.98
CA ARG A 116 -7.97 32.94 12.29
C ARG A 116 -7.27 34.19 12.82
N LYS A 117 -6.61 34.97 11.95
CA LYS A 117 -6.02 36.27 12.34
C LYS A 117 -7.11 37.25 12.74
N GLU A 118 -8.17 37.38 11.95
CA GLU A 118 -9.29 38.28 12.27
C GLU A 118 -9.93 37.94 13.61
N VAL A 119 -10.20 36.66 13.88
CA VAL A 119 -10.69 36.18 15.18
C VAL A 119 -9.73 36.59 16.30
N GLY A 120 -8.43 36.39 16.12
CA GLY A 120 -7.43 36.83 17.10
C GLY A 120 -7.44 38.34 17.35
N THR A 121 -7.61 39.17 16.30
CA THR A 121 -7.73 40.63 16.46
C THR A 121 -9.00 41.04 17.21
N TRP A 122 -10.13 40.39 16.94
CA TRP A 122 -11.39 40.65 17.63
C TRP A 122 -11.35 40.19 19.08
N GLN A 123 -10.71 39.05 19.36
CA GLN A 123 -10.48 38.57 20.72
C GLN A 123 -9.62 39.57 21.50
N ALA A 124 -8.49 40.03 20.96
CA ALA A 124 -7.65 41.03 21.60
C ALA A 124 -8.40 42.35 21.85
N ARG A 125 -9.23 42.79 20.88
CA ARG A 125 -10.07 43.99 21.06
C ARG A 125 -11.12 43.82 22.15
N SER A 126 -11.75 42.65 22.20
CA SER A 126 -12.75 42.32 23.23
C SER A 126 -12.11 42.28 24.63
N GLU A 127 -10.93 41.67 24.74
CA GLU A 127 -10.17 41.60 25.97
C GLU A 127 -9.78 43.00 26.47
N ALA A 128 -9.22 43.85 25.59
CA ALA A 128 -8.88 45.23 25.93
C ALA A 128 -10.11 46.03 26.42
N LEU A 129 -11.26 45.90 25.75
CA LEU A 129 -12.50 46.55 26.19
C LEU A 129 -13.02 46.00 27.53
N SER A 130 -12.80 44.70 27.80
CA SER A 130 -13.18 44.09 29.07
C SER A 130 -12.30 44.56 30.23
N GLU A 131 -11.00 44.78 29.99
CA GLU A 131 -10.07 45.38 30.93
C GLU A 131 -10.43 46.84 31.21
N ASP A 132 -10.71 47.62 30.17
CA ASP A 132 -11.16 49.02 30.29
C ASP A 132 -12.48 49.11 31.09
N LYS A 133 -13.45 48.23 30.79
CA LYS A 133 -14.71 48.14 31.54
C LYS A 133 -14.43 47.86 33.01
N ARG A 134 -13.58 46.87 33.32
CA ARG A 134 -13.21 46.51 34.69
C ARG A 134 -12.53 47.69 35.41
N TYR A 135 -11.62 48.38 34.75
CA TYR A 135 -10.94 49.55 35.28
C TYR A 135 -11.93 50.68 35.63
N LEU A 136 -12.83 51.02 34.71
CA LEU A 136 -13.86 52.05 34.94
C LEU A 136 -14.85 51.66 36.04
N GLU A 137 -15.23 50.39 36.11
CA GLU A 137 -16.05 49.87 37.21
C GLU A 137 -15.38 50.06 38.57
N ASP A 138 -14.09 49.76 38.67
CA ASP A 138 -13.33 49.91 39.90
C ASP A 138 -13.11 51.38 40.27
N GLN A 139 -12.86 52.25 39.28
CA GLN A 139 -12.80 53.70 39.48
C GLN A 139 -14.15 54.26 39.98
N MET A 140 -15.26 53.86 39.36
CA MET A 140 -16.61 54.25 39.79
C MET A 140 -16.89 53.78 41.23
N LYS A 141 -16.50 52.54 41.59
CA LYS A 141 -16.63 52.03 42.96
C LYS A 141 -15.80 52.88 43.94
N ALA A 142 -14.57 53.27 43.59
CA ALA A 142 -13.73 54.12 44.41
C ALA A 142 -14.34 55.52 44.62
N SER A 143 -14.80 56.19 43.56
CA SER A 143 -15.49 57.49 43.65
C SER A 143 -16.78 57.41 44.47
N LYS A 144 -17.56 56.32 44.31
CA LYS A 144 -18.76 56.08 45.16
C LYS A 144 -18.40 55.93 46.63
N ARG A 145 -17.28 55.28 46.97
CA ARG A 145 -16.79 55.18 48.36
C ARG A 145 -16.38 56.56 48.90
N GLN A 146 -15.62 57.34 48.13
CA GLN A 146 -15.23 58.71 48.51
C GLN A 146 -16.45 59.61 48.75
N ALA A 147 -17.45 59.57 47.85
CA ALA A 147 -18.69 60.33 48.00
C ALA A 147 -19.47 59.93 49.26
N LYS A 148 -19.48 58.63 49.61
CA LYS A 148 -20.07 58.16 50.88
C LYS A 148 -19.34 58.71 52.10
N VAL A 149 -18.00 58.72 52.09
CA VAL A 149 -17.18 59.27 53.18
C VAL A 149 -17.42 60.77 53.33
N LEU A 150 -17.36 61.54 52.24
CA LEU A 150 -17.62 62.98 52.26
C LEU A 150 -19.03 63.31 52.77
N LYS A 151 -20.05 62.55 52.36
CA LYS A 151 -21.41 62.69 52.90
C LYS A 151 -21.47 62.41 54.40
N ALA A 152 -20.73 61.42 54.89
CA ALA A 152 -20.66 61.13 56.33
C ALA A 152 -19.95 62.25 57.10
N VAL A 153 -18.85 62.79 56.57
CA VAL A 153 -18.13 63.94 57.15
C VAL A 153 -19.02 65.17 57.19
N PHE A 154 -19.68 65.52 56.08
CA PHE A 154 -20.61 66.65 56.00
C PHE A 154 -21.77 66.53 57.00
N LYS A 155 -22.32 65.32 57.17
CA LYS A 155 -23.34 65.06 58.19
C LYS A 155 -22.79 65.25 59.60
N ARG A 156 -21.54 64.84 59.87
CA ARG A 156 -20.89 65.02 61.16
C ARG A 156 -20.59 66.48 61.46
N THR A 157 -20.04 67.25 60.52
CA THR A 157 -19.80 68.69 60.69
C THR A 157 -21.11 69.45 60.87
N ARG A 158 -22.16 69.14 60.09
CA ARG A 158 -23.49 69.74 60.29
C ARG A 158 -24.11 69.34 61.64
N ALA A 159 -23.92 68.10 62.09
CA ALA A 159 -24.39 67.67 63.41
C ALA A 159 -23.61 68.36 64.54
N SER A 160 -22.32 68.66 64.34
CA SER A 160 -21.50 69.43 65.28
C SER A 160 -21.87 70.92 65.30
N ASP A 161 -22.22 71.52 64.17
CA ASP A 161 -22.74 72.91 64.09
C ASP A 161 -24.12 73.08 64.76
N LEU A 162 -24.86 72.00 65.01
CA LEU A 162 -26.17 72.01 65.67
C LEU A 162 -26.11 71.77 67.18
N THR A 163 -24.92 71.90 67.80
CA THR A 163 -24.70 71.70 69.26
C THR A 163 -24.59 73.00 70.06
N GLU A 164 -25.00 74.15 69.52
CA GLU A 164 -25.33 75.36 70.29
C GLU A 164 -26.83 75.73 70.11
N GLU A 165 -27.70 75.14 70.96
CA GLU A 165 -29.02 75.63 71.45
C GLU A 165 -30.21 75.89 70.46
N PRO A 166 -31.49 75.98 70.89
CA PRO A 166 -32.47 74.93 70.56
C PRO A 166 -33.81 75.42 69.93
N ALA A 167 -34.64 74.42 69.59
CA ALA A 167 -36.11 74.38 69.59
C ALA A 167 -36.93 75.20 68.55
N ALA A 168 -37.66 74.50 67.66
CA ALA A 168 -39.14 74.35 67.69
C ALA A 168 -39.76 73.93 66.33
N GLY A 169 -40.77 73.04 66.38
CA GLY A 169 -41.75 72.75 65.31
C GLY A 169 -41.55 71.40 64.61
N GLN A 170 -42.18 70.28 65.00
CA GLN A 170 -43.55 69.84 64.62
C GLN A 170 -43.89 70.16 63.15
N GLY A 171 -44.31 69.23 62.28
CA GLY A 171 -44.66 67.84 62.39
C GLY A 171 -45.39 67.42 61.11
N ASP A 172 -45.33 66.13 60.83
CA ASP A 172 -46.28 65.32 60.07
C ASP A 172 -46.27 65.23 58.55
N ALA A 173 -46.66 64.02 58.14
CA ALA A 173 -46.45 63.36 56.86
C ALA A 173 -47.65 63.48 55.91
N SER A 174 -47.36 63.42 54.61
CA SER A 174 -48.07 62.67 53.55
C SER A 174 -47.53 63.12 52.19
N GLY A 175 -47.03 62.22 51.35
CA GLY A 175 -47.74 61.72 50.16
C GLY A 175 -47.81 62.81 49.08
N GLY A 176 -47.14 62.77 47.93
CA GLY A 176 -46.86 61.66 47.02
C GLY A 176 -47.05 62.20 45.59
N ALA A 177 -46.32 61.60 44.64
CA ALA A 177 -46.52 61.65 43.19
C ALA A 177 -45.85 62.77 42.35
N LEU A 178 -45.32 62.27 41.21
CA LEU A 178 -45.11 62.92 39.91
C LEU A 178 -43.81 63.69 39.66
N LEU A 179 -42.71 62.96 39.49
CA LEU A 179 -41.80 63.24 38.36
C LEU A 179 -41.43 61.95 37.63
N GLN A 180 -41.82 61.97 36.36
CA GLN A 180 -41.77 60.92 35.35
C GLN A 180 -40.46 61.08 34.57
N GLY A 181 -39.67 60.01 34.46
CA GLY A 181 -38.42 59.97 33.68
C GLY A 181 -37.92 58.53 33.54
N PRO A 182 -37.29 58.15 32.42
CA PRO A 182 -37.69 56.98 31.66
C PRO A 182 -37.03 55.66 32.09
N ARG A 183 -37.88 54.62 32.13
CA ARG A 183 -37.56 53.20 32.30
C ARG A 183 -37.07 52.66 30.95
N LEU A 184 -35.76 52.48 30.79
CA LEU A 184 -35.22 51.69 29.69
C LEU A 184 -35.50 50.21 29.96
N SER A 185 -36.30 49.63 29.09
CA SER A 185 -36.59 48.22 28.94
C SER A 185 -35.30 47.43 28.73
N MET A 186 -34.97 46.56 29.68
CA MET A 186 -34.18 45.37 29.37
C MET A 186 -35.12 44.40 28.66
N GLN A 187 -34.86 44.21 27.37
CA GLN A 187 -35.46 43.19 26.55
C GLN A 187 -34.64 41.92 26.76
N GLU A 188 -35.22 40.97 27.50
CA GLU A 188 -34.73 39.60 27.54
C GLU A 188 -35.11 38.96 26.21
N ASP A 189 -34.13 38.82 25.32
CA ASP A 189 -34.28 37.98 24.13
C ASP A 189 -34.30 36.52 24.59
N ALA A 190 -35.46 35.90 24.33
CA ALA A 190 -35.66 34.47 24.40
C ALA A 190 -34.62 33.77 23.51
N THR A 191 -33.75 33.01 24.15
CA THR A 191 -32.86 32.06 23.50
C THR A 191 -33.66 31.00 22.77
N ALA A 192 -33.39 30.87 21.48
CA ALA A 192 -33.88 29.81 20.62
C ALA A 192 -33.48 28.43 21.14
N ASP A 193 -34.47 27.57 21.36
CA ASP A 193 -34.32 26.12 21.41
C ASP A 193 -33.87 25.60 20.05
N ILE A 194 -32.65 25.05 19.98
CA ILE A 194 -32.22 24.11 18.94
C ILE A 194 -31.56 22.91 19.65
N PRO A 195 -31.86 21.66 19.22
CA PRO A 195 -31.74 20.48 20.06
C PRO A 195 -30.29 20.00 20.19
N SER A 196 -29.87 19.75 21.43
CA SER A 196 -28.64 19.03 21.75
C SER A 196 -28.84 17.53 21.54
N SER A 197 -28.14 16.98 20.56
CA SER A 197 -28.02 15.55 20.30
C SER A 197 -27.33 14.85 21.49
N HIS A 198 -28.13 14.25 22.35
CA HIS A 198 -27.70 13.33 23.41
C HIS A 198 -27.48 11.95 22.77
N VAL A 199 -26.22 11.55 22.67
CA VAL A 199 -25.80 10.20 22.28
C VAL A 199 -25.85 9.34 23.54
N GLU A 200 -26.97 8.65 23.75
CA GLU A 200 -27.00 7.52 24.69
C GLU A 200 -26.57 6.25 23.97
N ASP A 201 -25.35 5.88 24.32
CA ASP A 201 -24.84 4.53 24.39
C ASP A 201 -25.78 3.66 25.24
N VAL A 202 -26.47 2.71 24.59
CA VAL A 202 -27.19 1.61 25.27
C VAL A 202 -26.71 0.30 24.67
N THR A 203 -25.65 -0.21 25.28
CA THR A 203 -25.32 -1.63 25.28
C THR A 203 -26.37 -2.43 26.06
N ALA A 204 -26.88 -3.49 25.42
CA ALA A 204 -27.41 -4.73 25.98
C ALA A 204 -28.57 -4.66 27.00
N GLU A 205 -29.73 -5.25 26.65
CA GLU A 205 -30.19 -6.51 27.25
C GLU A 205 -31.51 -7.01 26.62
N ARG A 206 -31.38 -8.10 25.85
CA ARG A 206 -32.12 -9.36 26.00
C ARG A 206 -33.51 -9.27 26.66
N SER A 207 -34.57 -9.12 25.85
CA SER A 207 -35.91 -9.58 26.22
C SER A 207 -36.52 -10.34 25.04
N GLY A 208 -36.70 -11.64 25.23
CA GLY A 208 -37.38 -12.52 24.29
C GLY A 208 -38.87 -12.22 24.29
N MET A 209 -39.37 -11.65 23.21
CA MET A 209 -40.78 -11.69 22.88
C MET A 209 -40.96 -12.36 21.51
N SER A 210 -41.53 -13.56 21.62
CA SER A 210 -42.10 -14.46 20.60
C SER A 210 -42.26 -13.87 19.20
N MET A 211 -41.42 -14.34 18.27
CA MET A 211 -41.43 -13.99 16.85
C MET A 211 -42.34 -14.90 16.00
N VAL A 212 -43.36 -15.54 16.60
CA VAL A 212 -44.17 -16.57 15.91
C VAL A 212 -45.65 -16.18 15.71
N GLU A 213 -46.14 -15.09 16.30
CA GLU A 213 -47.60 -14.80 16.29
C GLU A 213 -48.02 -13.59 15.43
N ALA A 214 -47.08 -12.91 14.77
CA ALA A 214 -47.35 -11.77 13.87
C ALA A 214 -47.43 -12.13 12.38
N ALA A 215 -47.38 -13.42 12.01
CA ALA A 215 -47.30 -13.86 10.61
C ALA A 215 -48.66 -13.96 9.89
N SER A 216 -49.80 -13.66 10.54
CA SER A 216 -51.12 -13.97 9.96
C SER A 216 -51.83 -12.80 9.25
N LYS A 217 -51.24 -11.60 9.17
CA LYS A 217 -51.83 -10.44 8.44
C LYS A 217 -50.81 -9.54 7.76
N VAL A 218 -49.76 -10.10 7.17
CA VAL A 218 -48.84 -9.33 6.33
C VAL A 218 -49.55 -9.05 5.00
N SER A 219 -49.76 -7.77 4.69
CA SER A 219 -50.31 -7.35 3.39
C SER A 219 -49.41 -7.88 2.27
N PRO A 220 -49.93 -8.33 1.11
CA PRO A 220 -49.09 -8.87 0.02
C PRO A 220 -47.97 -7.89 -0.40
N LEU A 221 -48.22 -6.58 -0.27
CA LEU A 221 -47.24 -5.53 -0.50
C LEU A 221 -46.12 -5.49 0.56
N GLU A 222 -46.45 -5.77 1.82
CA GLU A 222 -45.49 -5.83 2.92
C GLU A 222 -44.59 -7.06 2.79
N ALA A 223 -45.12 -8.19 2.28
CA ALA A 223 -44.31 -9.36 1.95
C ALA A 223 -43.28 -9.05 0.85
N GLU A 224 -43.65 -8.28 -0.17
CA GLU A 224 -42.74 -7.83 -1.25
C GLU A 224 -41.65 -6.88 -0.74
N TYR A 225 -41.99 -5.97 0.19
CA TYR A 225 -40.97 -5.13 0.82
C TYR A 225 -40.01 -5.95 1.69
N LEU A 226 -40.50 -6.93 2.44
CA LEU A 226 -39.66 -7.79 3.27
C LEU A 226 -38.73 -8.67 2.44
N THR A 227 -39.19 -9.22 1.31
CA THR A 227 -38.31 -9.94 0.38
C THR A 227 -37.24 -9.00 -0.19
N LYS A 228 -37.63 -7.77 -0.57
CA LYS A 228 -36.67 -6.81 -1.12
C LYS A 228 -35.63 -6.36 -0.09
N ILE A 229 -36.04 -6.15 1.15
CA ILE A 229 -35.13 -5.87 2.27
C ILE A 229 -34.17 -7.04 2.46
N GLY A 230 -34.66 -8.28 2.46
CA GLY A 230 -33.80 -9.46 2.58
C GLY A 230 -32.79 -9.62 1.44
N GLU A 231 -33.17 -9.26 0.21
CA GLU A 231 -32.26 -9.18 -0.93
C GLU A 231 -31.18 -8.11 -0.74
N LEU A 232 -31.58 -6.88 -0.40
CA LEU A 232 -30.66 -5.76 -0.19
C LEU A 232 -29.70 -6.03 0.98
N GLU A 233 -30.17 -6.67 2.05
CA GLU A 233 -29.31 -7.09 3.16
C GLU A 233 -28.32 -8.18 2.76
N ARG A 234 -28.71 -9.11 1.88
CA ARG A 234 -27.80 -10.12 1.33
C ARG A 234 -26.73 -9.48 0.47
N GLU A 235 -27.14 -8.57 -0.42
CA GLU A 235 -26.23 -7.80 -1.28
C GLU A 235 -25.25 -6.95 -0.45
N LEU A 236 -25.73 -6.24 0.58
CA LEU A 236 -24.86 -5.50 1.50
C LEU A 236 -23.87 -6.38 2.26
N ARG A 237 -24.28 -7.59 2.67
CA ARG A 237 -23.38 -8.56 3.31
C ARG A 237 -22.29 -9.02 2.34
N ASP A 238 -22.64 -9.30 1.10
CA ASP A 238 -21.69 -9.76 0.09
C ASP A 238 -20.73 -8.63 -0.33
N LEU A 239 -21.21 -7.39 -0.48
CA LEU A 239 -20.35 -6.23 -0.70
C LEU A 239 -19.39 -5.97 0.47
N ARG A 240 -19.85 -6.12 1.72
CA ARG A 240 -18.96 -5.97 2.89
C ARG A 240 -17.88 -7.05 2.93
N ARG A 241 -18.23 -8.31 2.65
CA ARG A 241 -17.26 -9.42 2.57
C ARG A 241 -16.21 -9.19 1.48
N THR A 242 -16.65 -8.75 0.30
CA THR A 242 -15.72 -8.44 -0.79
C THR A 242 -14.81 -7.26 -0.45
N HIS A 243 -15.32 -6.22 0.23
CA HIS A 243 -14.51 -5.12 0.73
C HIS A 243 -13.44 -5.59 1.72
N GLU A 244 -13.82 -6.43 2.70
CA GLU A 244 -12.91 -7.00 3.70
C GLU A 244 -11.78 -7.81 3.03
N ILE A 245 -12.11 -8.69 2.09
CA ILE A 245 -11.11 -9.47 1.34
C ILE A 245 -10.17 -8.57 0.51
N LEU A 246 -10.70 -7.51 -0.09
CA LEU A 246 -9.90 -6.57 -0.87
C LEU A 246 -8.98 -5.72 0.01
N GLU A 247 -9.44 -5.30 1.20
CA GLU A 247 -8.62 -4.60 2.19
C GLU A 247 -7.50 -5.50 2.72
N GLU A 248 -7.80 -6.76 3.07
CA GLU A 248 -6.80 -7.74 3.45
C GLU A 248 -5.76 -7.93 2.34
N ALA A 249 -6.19 -8.15 1.10
CA ALA A 249 -5.27 -8.30 -0.04
C ALA A 249 -4.44 -7.04 -0.33
N ALA A 250 -5.00 -5.84 -0.11
CA ALA A 250 -4.27 -4.59 -0.23
C ALA A 250 -3.23 -4.43 0.89
N SER A 251 -3.59 -4.78 2.12
CA SER A 251 -2.70 -4.76 3.28
C SER A 251 -1.51 -5.72 3.10
N GLU A 252 -1.75 -6.93 2.58
CA GLU A 252 -0.67 -7.89 2.27
C GLU A 252 0.30 -7.36 1.23
N ARG A 253 -0.20 -6.68 0.20
CA ARG A 253 0.65 -6.05 -0.83
C ARG A 253 1.52 -4.96 -0.23
N TYR A 254 0.94 -4.14 0.65
CA TYR A 254 1.67 -3.08 1.34
C TYR A 254 2.77 -3.64 2.24
N ILE A 255 2.47 -4.68 3.02
CA ILE A 255 3.46 -5.35 3.89
C ILE A 255 4.60 -5.93 3.06
N ARG A 256 4.29 -6.64 1.95
CA ARG A 256 5.32 -7.18 1.05
C ARG A 256 6.18 -6.09 0.41
N GLN A 257 5.58 -4.95 0.05
CA GLN A 257 6.32 -3.82 -0.49
C GLN A 257 7.25 -3.19 0.57
N ALA A 258 6.77 -3.05 1.80
CA ALA A 258 7.56 -2.53 2.91
C ALA A 258 8.76 -3.45 3.25
N GLU A 259 8.58 -4.77 3.26
CA GLU A 259 9.68 -5.74 3.46
C GLU A 259 10.78 -5.59 2.39
N LEU A 260 10.40 -5.42 1.12
CA LEU A 260 11.35 -5.26 0.03
C LEU A 260 12.08 -3.92 0.11
N GLU A 261 11.38 -2.86 0.51
CA GLU A 261 11.96 -1.53 0.69
C GLU A 261 12.95 -1.51 1.87
N GLU A 262 12.59 -2.11 3.00
CA GLU A 262 13.46 -2.21 4.17
C GLU A 262 14.73 -3.01 3.86
N TYR A 263 14.60 -4.14 3.16
CA TYR A 263 15.76 -4.92 2.71
C TYR A 263 16.63 -4.13 1.71
N PHE A 264 16.02 -3.43 0.76
CA PHE A 264 16.75 -2.58 -0.19
C PHE A 264 17.54 -1.48 0.52
N LEU A 265 16.94 -0.81 1.50
CA LEU A 265 17.60 0.21 2.30
C LEU A 265 18.78 -0.38 3.09
N ALA A 266 18.62 -1.57 3.68
CA ALA A 266 19.70 -2.27 4.36
C ALA A 266 20.88 -2.57 3.41
N CYS A 267 20.61 -3.03 2.18
CA CYS A 267 21.66 -3.28 1.19
C CYS A 267 22.35 -2.00 0.70
N VAL A 268 21.60 -0.91 0.53
CA VAL A 268 22.17 0.41 0.19
C VAL A 268 23.05 0.92 1.33
N ASP A 269 22.65 0.74 2.58
CA ASP A 269 23.46 1.12 3.73
C ASP A 269 24.73 0.28 3.84
N GLU A 270 24.68 -1.02 3.55
CA GLU A 270 25.87 -1.87 3.57
C GLU A 270 26.86 -1.50 2.45
N THR A 271 26.37 -1.26 1.22
CA THR A 271 27.22 -0.76 0.13
C THR A 271 27.81 0.62 0.44
N ARG A 272 27.06 1.50 1.13
CA ARG A 272 27.57 2.79 1.59
C ARG A 272 28.63 2.65 2.68
N LYS A 273 28.45 1.71 3.63
CA LYS A 273 29.47 1.36 4.63
C LYS A 273 30.72 0.82 3.95
N ASP A 274 30.59 -0.08 2.98
CA ASP A 274 31.71 -0.65 2.22
C ASP A 274 32.45 0.39 1.38
N ALA A 275 31.72 1.27 0.70
CA ALA A 275 32.31 2.41 0.00
C ALA A 275 33.07 3.31 0.97
N SER A 276 32.55 3.51 2.18
CA SER A 276 33.23 4.29 3.23
C SER A 276 34.46 3.55 3.76
N ARG A 277 34.40 2.24 4.01
CA ARG A 277 35.56 1.42 4.40
C ARG A 277 36.66 1.46 3.36
N ARG A 278 36.32 1.39 2.07
CA ARG A 278 37.28 1.50 0.95
C ARG A 278 37.97 2.88 0.91
N ARG A 279 37.27 3.95 1.30
CA ARG A 279 37.88 5.30 1.43
C ARG A 279 38.88 5.39 2.57
N TYR A 280 38.61 4.72 3.70
CA TYR A 280 39.54 4.68 4.84
C TYR A 280 40.71 3.70 4.65
N SER A 281 40.57 2.68 3.80
CA SER A 281 41.58 1.64 3.56
C SER A 281 42.77 2.06 2.66
N GLY A 282 42.83 3.31 2.19
CA GLY A 282 44.06 3.92 1.64
C GLY A 282 44.56 3.43 0.26
N TYR A 283 44.08 2.30 -0.27
CA TYR A 283 44.54 1.76 -1.57
C TYR A 283 43.71 2.16 -2.80
N GLY A 284 42.68 3.00 -2.64
CA GLY A 284 41.71 3.34 -3.70
C GLY A 284 41.74 4.77 -4.24
N LEU A 285 42.82 5.53 -4.06
CA LEU A 285 42.94 6.87 -4.64
C LEU A 285 43.29 6.78 -6.14
N LYS A 286 42.27 6.62 -6.98
CA LYS A 286 42.14 7.19 -8.34
C LYS A 286 40.88 6.60 -8.99
N GLN A 287 39.96 7.48 -9.40
CA GLN A 287 38.65 7.21 -10.03
C GLN A 287 37.46 7.00 -9.09
N ALA A 288 37.05 8.05 -8.37
CA ALA A 288 35.64 8.24 -8.05
C ALA A 288 35.20 9.57 -8.68
N SER A 289 34.93 9.52 -9.98
CA SER A 289 34.22 10.62 -10.65
C SER A 289 32.79 10.62 -10.11
N ALA A 290 32.37 11.74 -9.52
CA ALA A 290 31.04 11.93 -8.90
C ALA A 290 29.85 11.73 -9.86
N ARG A 291 30.09 11.39 -11.13
CA ARG A 291 29.04 11.21 -12.15
C ARG A 291 28.40 9.81 -12.18
N ASN A 292 29.00 8.78 -11.58
CA ASN A 292 28.50 7.39 -11.68
C ASN A 292 28.20 6.69 -10.36
N THR A 293 28.08 7.40 -9.23
CA THR A 293 27.80 6.79 -7.93
C THR A 293 26.56 5.89 -7.93
N ARG A 294 25.52 6.27 -8.69
CA ARG A 294 24.33 5.44 -8.87
C ARG A 294 24.63 4.14 -9.61
N GLN A 295 25.43 4.19 -10.68
CA GLN A 295 25.79 3.02 -11.46
C GLN A 295 26.70 2.09 -10.66
N ASP A 296 27.65 2.65 -9.91
CA ASP A 296 28.57 1.89 -9.06
C ASP A 296 27.81 1.19 -7.91
N VAL A 297 26.80 1.85 -7.33
CA VAL A 297 25.93 1.25 -6.31
C VAL A 297 25.07 0.14 -6.92
N LEU A 298 24.52 0.34 -8.13
CA LEU A 298 23.76 -0.69 -8.82
C LEU A 298 24.63 -1.88 -9.20
N ASP A 299 25.82 -1.65 -9.73
CA ASP A 299 26.76 -2.72 -10.09
C ASP A 299 27.22 -3.48 -8.84
N SER A 300 27.44 -2.77 -7.72
CA SER A 300 27.76 -3.39 -6.42
C SER A 300 26.58 -4.20 -5.86
N LEU A 301 25.35 -3.70 -5.96
CA LEU A 301 24.13 -4.40 -5.54
C LEU A 301 23.88 -5.65 -6.39
N VAL A 302 24.02 -5.53 -7.72
CA VAL A 302 23.85 -6.65 -8.66
C VAL A 302 24.97 -7.68 -8.51
N SER A 303 26.15 -7.27 -8.03
CA SER A 303 27.23 -8.20 -7.70
C SER A 303 27.07 -8.92 -6.35
N SER A 304 26.13 -8.48 -5.49
CA SER A 304 25.88 -9.12 -4.20
C SER A 304 25.06 -10.40 -4.39
N GLU A 305 25.67 -11.53 -4.06
CA GLU A 305 25.02 -12.84 -4.13
C GLU A 305 23.80 -12.91 -3.21
N GLU A 306 23.86 -12.32 -2.01
CA GLU A 306 22.75 -12.29 -1.05
C GLU A 306 21.52 -11.57 -1.62
N VAL A 307 21.73 -10.45 -2.31
CA VAL A 307 20.65 -9.67 -2.96
C VAL A 307 20.03 -10.46 -4.10
N LEU A 308 20.85 -11.14 -4.90
CA LEU A 308 20.39 -11.97 -6.00
C LEU A 308 19.62 -13.20 -5.51
N VAL A 309 20.09 -13.86 -4.45
CA VAL A 309 19.39 -15.00 -3.82
C VAL A 309 18.05 -14.54 -3.26
N PHE A 310 18.01 -13.43 -2.52
CA PHE A 310 16.78 -12.88 -1.98
C PHE A 310 15.77 -12.49 -3.08
N LEU A 311 16.21 -11.78 -4.12
CA LEU A 311 15.37 -11.45 -5.28
C LEU A 311 14.88 -12.71 -6.00
N TYR A 312 15.73 -13.72 -6.13
CA TYR A 312 15.38 -14.99 -6.76
C TYR A 312 14.34 -15.76 -5.94
N GLU A 313 14.47 -15.83 -4.62
CA GLU A 313 13.49 -16.45 -3.73
C GLU A 313 12.13 -15.76 -3.79
N LYS A 314 12.11 -14.42 -3.82
CA LYS A 314 10.87 -13.64 -3.89
C LYS A 314 10.22 -13.67 -5.28
N LEU A 315 11.00 -13.74 -6.37
CA LEU A 315 10.49 -13.83 -7.75
C LEU A 315 10.01 -15.24 -8.12
N PHE A 316 10.58 -16.28 -7.50
CA PHE A 316 10.23 -17.67 -7.77
C PHE A 316 9.93 -18.45 -6.48
N PRO A 317 8.81 -18.15 -5.78
CA PRO A 317 8.47 -18.77 -4.49
C PRO A 317 8.42 -20.30 -4.53
N HIS A 318 8.01 -20.88 -5.66
CA HIS A 318 7.86 -22.32 -5.83
C HIS A 318 9.16 -23.09 -6.10
N ARG A 319 10.27 -22.39 -6.41
CA ARG A 319 11.59 -23.02 -6.59
C ARG A 319 12.48 -22.92 -5.36
N ALA A 320 12.27 -21.90 -4.52
CA ALA A 320 12.96 -21.75 -3.24
C ALA A 320 12.72 -22.98 -2.35
N SER A 321 11.47 -23.45 -2.25
CA SER A 321 11.11 -24.64 -1.47
C SER A 321 11.75 -25.94 -1.98
N THR A 322 12.05 -26.03 -3.28
CA THR A 322 12.70 -27.23 -3.85
C THR A 322 14.19 -27.29 -3.56
N ILE A 323 14.84 -26.15 -3.33
CA ILE A 323 16.28 -26.08 -3.03
C ILE A 323 16.49 -26.33 -1.52
N THR A 324 15.63 -25.78 -0.66
CA THR A 324 15.68 -26.05 0.79
C THR A 324 15.20 -27.44 1.17
N ALA A 325 14.26 -28.06 0.42
CA ALA A 325 13.89 -29.46 0.64
C ALA A 325 15.01 -30.47 0.31
N ALA A 326 16.03 -30.06 -0.46
CA ALA A 326 17.21 -30.90 -0.72
C ALA A 326 18.25 -30.85 0.43
N SER A 327 18.13 -29.89 1.35
CA SER A 327 18.93 -29.78 2.57
C SER A 327 18.03 -29.97 3.79
N GLY A 328 17.72 -31.21 4.14
CA GLY A 328 16.70 -31.55 5.12
C GLY A 328 16.90 -30.92 6.50
N HIS A 329 15.83 -30.32 7.02
CA HIS A 329 15.30 -30.58 8.37
C HIS A 329 13.85 -30.08 8.44
N ASP A 330 13.02 -30.85 9.15
CA ASP A 330 11.66 -30.57 9.63
C ASP A 330 10.46 -30.80 8.68
N VAL A 331 10.04 -32.07 8.73
CA VAL A 331 8.68 -32.57 8.51
C VAL A 331 7.76 -31.98 9.57
N GLU A 332 6.81 -31.11 9.21
CA GLU A 332 5.49 -31.02 9.90
C GLU A 332 4.46 -30.08 9.25
N THR A 333 4.84 -29.18 8.33
CA THR A 333 3.89 -28.19 7.77
C THR A 333 3.03 -28.70 6.59
N HIS A 334 3.36 -29.85 6.00
CA HIS A 334 2.63 -30.38 4.83
C HIS A 334 1.29 -31.06 5.15
N SER A 335 1.02 -31.42 6.42
CA SER A 335 -0.21 -32.12 6.82
C SER A 335 -1.44 -31.21 6.88
N ALA A 336 -1.26 -29.91 7.16
CA ALA A 336 -2.36 -28.96 7.25
C ALA A 336 -2.86 -28.48 5.87
N ALA A 337 -1.95 -28.23 4.93
CA ALA A 337 -2.30 -27.76 3.59
C ALA A 337 -3.03 -28.84 2.76
N GLU A 338 -2.67 -30.12 2.92
CA GLU A 338 -3.32 -31.21 2.20
C GLU A 338 -4.75 -31.52 2.72
N LYS A 339 -5.04 -31.21 4.00
CA LYS A 339 -6.40 -31.29 4.56
C LYS A 339 -7.33 -30.20 4.03
N LEU A 340 -6.83 -28.99 3.79
CA LEU A 340 -7.63 -27.89 3.22
C LEU A 340 -7.97 -28.11 1.73
N LEU A 341 -7.03 -28.64 0.95
CA LEU A 341 -7.24 -28.95 -0.48
C LEU A 341 -8.19 -30.14 -0.73
N LYS A 342 -8.33 -31.07 0.22
CA LYS A 342 -9.32 -32.16 0.13
C LYS A 342 -10.74 -31.72 0.53
N SER A 343 -10.87 -30.70 1.39
CA SER A 343 -12.18 -30.15 1.78
C SER A 343 -12.84 -29.35 0.63
N THR A 344 -12.07 -28.54 -0.09
CA THR A 344 -12.60 -27.70 -1.18
C THR A 344 -12.93 -28.48 -2.46
N ARG A 345 -12.35 -29.67 -2.63
CA ARG A 345 -12.62 -30.53 -3.80
C ARG A 345 -13.90 -31.37 -3.65
N GLY A 346 -14.42 -31.55 -2.43
CA GLY A 346 -15.69 -32.24 -2.18
C GLY A 346 -16.92 -31.41 -2.57
N GLU A 347 -16.88 -30.10 -2.32
CA GLU A 347 -18.04 -29.21 -2.50
C GLU A 347 -18.28 -28.83 -3.97
N SER A 348 -17.25 -28.88 -4.83
CA SER A 348 -17.38 -28.59 -6.26
C SER A 348 -18.16 -29.66 -7.05
N SER A 349 -18.34 -30.87 -6.49
CA SER A 349 -19.08 -31.96 -7.12
C SER A 349 -20.60 -31.78 -7.00
N GLU A 350 -21.07 -31.14 -5.92
CA GLU A 350 -22.50 -30.98 -5.62
C GLU A 350 -23.17 -29.93 -6.54
N TRP A 351 -22.45 -28.86 -6.85
CA TRP A 351 -22.93 -27.82 -7.77
C TRP A 351 -22.98 -28.26 -9.24
N GLN A 352 -22.13 -29.22 -9.65
CA GLN A 352 -22.13 -29.74 -11.03
C GLN A 352 -23.28 -30.74 -11.28
N ALA A 353 -23.81 -31.38 -10.24
CA ALA A 353 -24.99 -32.25 -10.35
C ALA A 353 -26.29 -31.43 -10.49
N ALA A 354 -26.40 -30.29 -9.80
CA ALA A 354 -27.56 -29.41 -9.89
C ALA A 354 -27.73 -28.75 -11.28
N ALA A 355 -26.63 -28.44 -11.96
CA ALA A 355 -26.67 -27.78 -13.27
C ALA A 355 -27.09 -28.69 -14.45
N ARG A 356 -27.06 -30.01 -14.28
CA ARG A 356 -27.48 -30.97 -15.34
C ARG A 356 -28.95 -31.39 -15.27
N GLY A 357 -29.67 -31.04 -14.20
CA GLY A 357 -31.10 -31.38 -14.02
C GLY A 357 -32.09 -30.42 -14.67
N VAL A 358 -31.65 -29.27 -15.17
CA VAL A 358 -32.55 -28.15 -15.58
C VAL A 358 -32.73 -28.04 -17.11
N LEU A 359 -32.08 -28.89 -17.92
CA LEU A 359 -32.10 -28.80 -19.39
C LEU A 359 -32.88 -29.94 -20.09
N ALA A 360 -33.78 -30.62 -19.39
CA ALA A 360 -34.62 -31.67 -19.98
C ALA A 360 -36.09 -31.44 -19.61
N GLY A 361 -36.77 -30.61 -20.41
CA GLY A 361 -38.21 -30.40 -20.32
C GLY A 361 -38.58 -29.11 -21.02
N ASP A 362 -38.99 -29.21 -22.29
CA ASP A 362 -40.04 -28.42 -22.94
C ASP A 362 -39.90 -28.57 -24.47
N ASP A 363 -40.25 -29.76 -24.95
CA ASP A 363 -40.72 -29.98 -26.32
C ASP A 363 -42.22 -30.25 -26.19
N ASP A 364 -43.07 -29.25 -26.47
CA ASP A 364 -44.47 -29.54 -26.85
C ASP A 364 -45.15 -28.39 -27.59
N HIS A 365 -45.51 -28.72 -28.84
CA HIS A 365 -46.77 -28.41 -29.53
C HIS A 365 -47.20 -26.96 -29.78
N GLU A 366 -47.09 -26.55 -31.05
CA GLU A 366 -47.94 -25.54 -31.69
C GLU A 366 -48.69 -26.20 -32.87
N PRO A 367 -50.04 -26.20 -32.89
CA PRO A 367 -50.80 -26.60 -34.07
C PRO A 367 -51.43 -25.39 -34.80
N SER A 368 -51.22 -25.38 -36.12
CA SER A 368 -52.03 -24.82 -37.24
C SER A 368 -52.74 -23.48 -37.10
#